data_AF-A0A1X1RWW9-F1
#
_entry.id   AF-A0A1X1RWW9-F1
#
_cell.length_a   1.000
_cell.length_b   1.000
_cell.length_c   1.000
_cell.angle_alpha   90.00
_cell.angle_beta   90.00
_cell.angle_gamma   90.00
#
_symmetry.space_group_name_H-M   'P 1'
#
loop_
_entity.id
_entity.type
_entity.pdbx_description
1 polymer ?
#
loop_
_entity_poly.entity_id
_entity_poly.type
_entity_poly.pdbx_seq_one_letter_code
_entity_poly.pdbx_strand_id
1 'polypeptide(L)'
;MLPSRSRLQAWNPDSLSPAGKAIDAAGQSVYGAVRGLEDGIDRLSEAGGWEGQAHDAAMGMFRRATHQTSDFATGVGAVGAAVSNGDSTIGAARYRLLRAADDIDQGELHVTDQWVVLIKPARMSAQHAAELQHQAEQEQAEINRLLLDVGDADDRTAANVQAAAQKLGFTLPGPNDMASIFPQSPSRPADEVPNPRTMQGLIQQGNIRGEDMAMTVRESSEKTTEDGQHVTTLMMQDGSKHVITNWGTLTPKVADDYYDKNGKFVSGTSSWTGLDNQTKYTQTQWADGTILTITDAPGSKPTASVTMADGRQAEIPADSPLFGHPVLSTIGGGLTGLETHAERGGRIPMLTPESVKDVGKAARYAGPALGIGAMAYDVATAATAHEACVAGVSGLFGTGGSVLGGAALAEGGPIMAGLGDVVGGAAFGWVGTKVGNVICPG
;
A
#
# COMPACT_ATOMS: atom_id res chain seq x y z
N MET A 1 11.51 -2.86 11.64
CA MET A 1 10.72 -2.58 10.40
C MET A 1 9.25 -2.48 10.80
N LEU A 2 8.45 -1.66 10.12
CA LEU A 2 7.01 -1.57 10.36
C LEU A 2 6.27 -2.53 9.43
N PRO A 3 5.66 -3.62 9.93
CA PRO A 3 5.00 -4.63 9.11
C PRO A 3 3.58 -4.20 8.72
N SER A 4 3.04 -4.76 7.63
CA SER A 4 1.60 -4.70 7.36
C SER A 4 0.80 -5.49 8.40
N ARG A 5 -0.51 -5.27 8.49
CA ARG A 5 -1.37 -5.99 9.45
C ARG A 5 -1.36 -7.49 9.21
N SER A 6 -1.55 -7.91 7.98
CA SER A 6 -1.49 -9.31 7.54
C SER A 6 -0.13 -9.93 7.81
N ARG A 7 0.97 -9.19 7.57
CA ARG A 7 2.32 -9.63 7.93
C ARG A 7 2.45 -9.84 9.43
N LEU A 8 2.02 -8.87 10.24
CA LEU A 8 2.12 -8.94 11.70
C LEU A 8 1.26 -10.08 12.28
N GLN A 9 0.08 -10.33 11.71
CA GLN A 9 -0.76 -11.47 12.08
C GLN A 9 -0.03 -12.80 11.88
N ALA A 10 0.76 -12.93 10.80
CA ALA A 10 1.55 -14.12 10.51
C ALA A 10 2.81 -14.28 11.39
N TRP A 11 3.23 -13.26 12.13
CA TRP A 11 4.38 -13.38 13.04
C TRP A 11 4.08 -14.35 14.18
N ASN A 12 5.09 -15.16 14.52
CA ASN A 12 5.07 -16.09 15.65
C ASN A 12 6.25 -15.83 16.62
N PRO A 13 6.18 -14.77 17.46
CA PRO A 13 7.25 -14.43 18.42
C PRO A 13 7.59 -15.56 19.39
N ASP A 14 6.60 -16.38 19.74
CA ASP A 14 6.73 -17.53 20.64
C ASP A 14 7.74 -18.58 20.13
N SER A 15 8.04 -18.57 18.82
CA SER A 15 9.07 -19.43 18.22
C SER A 15 10.51 -18.99 18.57
N LEU A 16 10.72 -17.75 19.02
CA LEU A 16 12.04 -17.21 19.33
C LEU A 16 12.62 -17.80 20.62
N SER A 17 11.79 -18.03 21.63
CA SER A 17 12.21 -18.65 22.90
C SER A 17 12.80 -20.05 22.74
N PRO A 18 12.13 -21.03 22.09
CA PRO A 18 12.73 -22.34 21.83
C PRO A 18 13.93 -22.27 20.89
N ALA A 19 13.93 -21.36 19.90
CA ALA A 19 15.08 -21.18 19.02
C ALA A 19 16.33 -20.67 19.78
N GLY A 20 16.16 -19.69 20.66
CA GLY A 20 17.24 -19.16 21.48
C GLY A 20 17.80 -20.19 22.46
N LYS A 21 16.94 -21.03 23.06
CA LYS A 21 17.37 -22.18 23.87
C LYS A 21 18.16 -23.22 23.07
N ALA A 22 17.75 -23.50 21.83
CA ALA A 22 18.47 -24.42 20.96
C ALA A 22 19.87 -23.89 20.60
N ILE A 23 20.00 -22.58 20.37
CA ILE A 23 21.29 -21.91 20.14
C ILE A 23 22.21 -22.07 21.35
N ASP A 24 21.73 -21.75 22.56
CA ASP A 24 22.50 -21.89 23.80
C ASP A 24 22.94 -23.36 24.04
N ALA A 25 22.02 -24.31 23.90
CA ALA A 25 22.32 -25.73 24.05
C ALA A 25 23.38 -26.22 23.05
N ALA A 26 23.35 -25.74 21.80
CA ALA A 26 24.37 -26.07 20.80
C ALA A 26 25.75 -25.55 21.21
N GLY A 27 25.84 -24.32 21.73
CA GLY A 27 27.08 -23.76 22.27
C GLY A 27 27.64 -24.61 23.43
N GLN A 28 26.79 -24.99 24.38
CA GLN A 28 27.18 -25.84 25.51
C GLN A 28 27.62 -27.25 25.06
N SER A 29 27.00 -27.81 24.03
CA SER A 29 27.40 -29.12 23.50
C SER A 29 28.81 -29.10 22.92
N VAL A 30 29.20 -28.04 22.20
CA VAL A 30 30.56 -27.90 21.66
C VAL A 30 31.58 -27.78 22.78
N TYR A 31 31.31 -26.94 23.78
CA TYR A 31 32.16 -26.79 24.96
C TYR A 31 32.32 -28.12 25.72
N GLY A 32 31.21 -28.81 25.99
CA GLY A 32 31.21 -30.09 26.69
C GLY A 32 32.01 -31.18 25.96
N ALA A 33 31.93 -31.23 24.63
CA ALA A 33 32.70 -32.18 23.82
C ALA A 33 34.22 -31.93 23.92
N VAL A 34 34.67 -30.68 23.82
CA VAL A 34 36.10 -30.34 23.91
C VAL A 34 36.63 -30.56 25.32
N ARG A 35 35.85 -30.17 26.34
CA ARG A 35 36.19 -30.44 27.74
C ARG A 35 36.32 -31.95 28.02
N GLY A 36 35.42 -32.77 27.46
CA GLY A 36 35.51 -34.22 27.59
C GLY A 36 36.78 -34.82 26.99
N LEU A 37 37.30 -34.24 25.89
CA LEU A 37 38.59 -34.63 25.32
C LEU A 37 39.77 -34.24 26.21
N GLU A 38 39.75 -33.03 26.79
CA GLU A 38 40.74 -32.58 27.77
C GLU A 38 40.77 -33.54 28.98
N ASP A 39 39.62 -33.77 29.61
CA ASP A 39 39.49 -34.65 30.78
C ASP A 39 39.95 -36.09 30.45
N GLY A 40 39.70 -36.56 29.23
CA GLY A 40 40.13 -37.88 28.76
C GLY A 40 41.65 -38.01 28.65
N ILE A 41 42.34 -36.99 28.13
CA ILE A 41 43.80 -36.98 27.98
C ILE A 41 44.49 -36.83 29.33
N ASP A 42 43.91 -36.04 30.24
CA ASP A 42 44.42 -35.87 31.60
C ASP A 42 44.51 -37.23 32.32
N ARG A 43 43.43 -38.00 32.26
CA ARG A 43 43.30 -39.33 32.91
C ARG A 43 44.19 -40.41 32.31
N LEU A 44 44.74 -40.25 31.11
CA LEU A 44 45.68 -41.23 30.53
C LEU A 44 46.99 -41.31 31.31
N SER A 45 47.40 -40.22 31.96
CA SER A 45 48.56 -40.20 32.85
C SER A 45 48.31 -41.02 34.12
N GLU A 46 47.13 -40.86 34.73
CA GLU A 46 46.70 -41.57 35.93
C GLU A 46 46.58 -43.09 35.69
N ALA A 47 46.21 -43.49 34.48
CA ALA A 47 46.12 -44.91 34.08
C ALA A 47 47.48 -45.52 33.66
N GLY A 48 48.58 -44.77 33.69
CA GLY A 48 49.90 -45.21 33.22
C GLY A 48 49.98 -45.44 31.71
N GLY A 49 49.06 -44.87 30.93
CA GLY A 49 48.93 -45.08 29.49
C GLY A 49 49.77 -44.14 28.63
N TRP A 50 50.01 -42.91 29.09
CA TRP A 50 50.83 -41.91 28.39
C TRP A 50 51.28 -40.77 29.33
N GLU A 51 52.58 -40.47 29.36
CA GLU A 51 53.17 -39.43 30.22
C GLU A 51 54.40 -38.75 29.55
N GLY A 52 54.86 -37.63 30.11
CA GLY A 52 56.04 -36.88 29.67
C GLY A 52 55.74 -35.68 28.77
N GLN A 53 56.79 -35.06 28.21
CA GLN A 53 56.68 -33.75 27.51
C GLN A 53 55.64 -33.72 26.37
N ALA A 54 55.43 -34.83 25.67
CA ALA A 54 54.44 -34.92 24.61
C ALA A 54 53.00 -34.91 25.16
N HIS A 55 52.77 -35.54 26.32
CA HIS A 55 51.50 -35.50 27.04
C HIS A 55 51.24 -34.09 27.57
N ASP A 56 52.22 -33.45 28.20
CA ASP A 56 52.11 -32.06 28.68
C ASP A 56 51.76 -31.08 27.55
N ALA A 57 52.37 -31.25 26.37
CA ALA A 57 52.09 -30.43 25.20
C ALA A 57 50.65 -30.64 24.69
N ALA A 58 50.18 -31.89 24.65
CA ALA A 58 48.80 -32.20 24.28
C ALA A 58 47.79 -31.63 25.29
N MET A 59 48.03 -31.81 26.59
CA MET A 59 47.24 -31.19 27.66
C MET A 59 47.18 -29.66 27.52
N GLY A 60 48.32 -29.02 27.25
CA GLY A 60 48.38 -27.59 26.97
C GLY A 60 47.55 -27.18 25.76
N MET A 61 47.53 -27.98 24.70
CA MET A 61 46.70 -27.74 23.51
C MET A 61 45.19 -27.84 23.84
N PHE A 62 44.77 -28.91 24.51
CA PHE A 62 43.35 -29.11 24.85
C PHE A 62 42.84 -28.09 25.85
N ARG A 63 43.64 -27.69 26.85
CA ARG A 63 43.30 -26.57 27.75
C ARG A 63 43.00 -25.28 26.98
N ARG A 64 43.85 -24.92 26.00
CA ARG A 64 43.60 -23.74 25.15
C ARG A 64 42.31 -23.89 24.35
N ALA A 65 42.05 -25.07 23.79
CA ALA A 65 40.82 -25.35 23.05
C ALA A 65 39.57 -25.27 23.96
N THR A 66 39.64 -25.78 25.19
CA THR A 66 38.57 -25.67 26.18
C THR A 66 38.28 -24.23 26.57
N HIS A 67 39.31 -23.41 26.78
CA HIS A 67 39.13 -21.97 27.01
C HIS A 67 38.43 -21.29 25.84
N GLN A 68 38.91 -21.52 24.62
CA GLN A 68 38.31 -20.92 23.41
C GLN A 68 36.86 -21.36 23.20
N THR A 69 36.54 -22.63 23.45
CA THR A 69 35.16 -23.13 23.32
C THR A 69 34.25 -22.68 24.46
N SER A 70 34.79 -22.41 25.65
CA SER A 70 34.06 -21.76 26.74
C SER A 70 33.64 -20.33 26.37
N ASP A 71 34.55 -19.57 25.80
CA ASP A 71 34.27 -18.20 25.33
C ASP A 71 33.24 -18.21 24.19
N PHE A 72 33.37 -19.16 23.26
CA PHE A 72 32.40 -19.39 22.20
C PHE A 72 31.01 -19.73 22.77
N ALA A 73 30.91 -20.69 23.69
CA ALA A 73 29.65 -21.08 24.32
C ALA A 73 29.00 -19.89 25.06
N THR A 74 29.80 -19.07 25.74
CA THR A 74 29.32 -17.85 26.40
C THR A 74 28.76 -16.83 25.40
N GLY A 75 29.46 -16.60 24.28
CA GLY A 75 29.00 -15.69 23.23
C GLY A 75 27.73 -16.19 22.52
N VAL A 76 27.67 -17.48 22.20
CA VAL A 76 26.49 -18.13 21.61
C VAL A 76 25.30 -18.11 22.57
N GLY A 77 25.52 -18.36 23.87
CA GLY A 77 24.49 -18.24 24.90
C GLY A 77 23.93 -16.83 25.01
N ALA A 78 24.77 -15.80 24.87
CA ALA A 78 24.31 -14.41 24.81
C ALA A 78 23.43 -14.12 23.58
N VAL A 79 23.76 -14.68 22.41
CA VAL A 79 22.91 -14.61 21.21
C VAL A 79 21.58 -15.34 21.45
N GLY A 80 21.63 -16.55 22.00
CA GLY A 80 20.43 -17.33 22.34
C GLY A 80 19.51 -16.61 23.33
N ALA A 81 20.07 -15.94 24.34
CA ALA A 81 19.33 -15.11 25.28
C ALA A 81 18.70 -13.89 24.60
N ALA A 82 19.43 -13.19 23.73
CA ALA A 82 18.91 -12.05 22.99
C ALA A 82 17.73 -12.43 22.08
N VAL A 83 17.84 -13.56 21.36
CA VAL A 83 16.75 -14.12 20.55
C VAL A 83 15.56 -14.49 21.46
N SER A 84 15.80 -15.21 22.55
CA SER A 84 14.74 -15.65 23.46
C SER A 84 13.97 -14.49 24.08
N ASN A 85 14.67 -13.41 24.47
CA ASN A 85 14.03 -12.24 25.07
C ASN A 85 13.10 -11.51 24.11
N GLY A 86 13.40 -11.58 22.79
CA GLY A 86 12.59 -10.99 21.73
C GLY A 86 11.15 -11.49 21.71
N ASP A 87 10.92 -12.75 22.07
CA ASP A 87 9.61 -13.38 22.22
C ASP A 87 8.64 -12.48 23.02
N SER A 88 9.02 -12.21 24.28
CA SER A 88 8.17 -11.45 25.21
C SER A 88 7.90 -10.02 24.75
N THR A 89 8.92 -9.32 24.25
CA THR A 89 8.81 -7.90 23.89
C THR A 89 8.02 -7.70 22.60
N ILE A 90 8.31 -8.51 21.58
CA ILE A 90 7.61 -8.44 20.29
C ILE A 90 6.19 -8.98 20.45
N GLY A 91 6.02 -10.10 21.17
CA GLY A 91 4.72 -10.70 21.46
C GLY A 91 3.78 -9.73 22.17
N ALA A 92 4.25 -9.03 23.21
CA ALA A 92 3.45 -8.05 23.93
C ALA A 92 3.09 -6.81 23.08
N ALA A 93 4.02 -6.29 22.28
CA ALA A 93 3.73 -5.17 21.37
C ALA A 93 2.73 -5.58 20.28
N ARG A 94 2.95 -6.74 19.66
CA ARG A 94 2.05 -7.35 18.67
C ARG A 94 0.64 -7.51 19.22
N TYR A 95 0.50 -8.11 20.41
CA TYR A 95 -0.80 -8.32 21.05
C TYR A 95 -1.55 -7.00 21.24
N ARG A 96 -0.91 -5.98 21.80
CA ARG A 96 -1.54 -4.68 22.06
C ARG A 96 -2.03 -4.01 20.77
N LEU A 97 -1.20 -4.00 19.73
CA LEU A 97 -1.58 -3.40 18.44
C LEU A 97 -2.73 -4.14 17.77
N LEU A 98 -2.65 -5.48 17.68
CA LEU A 98 -3.70 -6.28 17.06
C LEU A 98 -5.02 -6.18 17.85
N ARG A 99 -4.96 -6.21 19.18
CA ARG A 99 -6.14 -6.06 20.02
C ARG A 99 -6.82 -4.70 19.83
N ALA A 100 -6.04 -3.61 19.78
CA ALA A 100 -6.58 -2.28 19.52
C ALA A 100 -7.25 -2.19 18.14
N ALA A 101 -6.61 -2.75 17.11
CA ALA A 101 -7.20 -2.81 15.77
C ALA A 101 -8.51 -3.64 15.76
N ASP A 102 -8.54 -4.78 16.44
CA ASP A 102 -9.74 -5.61 16.54
C ASP A 102 -10.87 -4.93 17.32
N ASP A 103 -10.56 -4.10 18.33
CA ASP A 103 -11.56 -3.32 19.05
C ASP A 103 -12.14 -2.19 18.20
N ILE A 104 -11.30 -1.50 17.42
CA ILE A 104 -11.76 -0.50 16.43
C ILE A 104 -12.66 -1.18 15.38
N ASP A 105 -12.25 -2.33 14.86
CA ASP A 105 -12.99 -3.10 13.87
C ASP A 105 -14.34 -3.63 14.36
N GLN A 106 -14.63 -3.61 15.66
CA GLN A 106 -15.98 -3.97 16.17
C GLN A 106 -16.98 -2.82 16.04
N GLY A 107 -16.51 -1.58 15.88
CA GLY A 107 -17.33 -0.38 15.78
C GLY A 107 -17.67 0.03 14.34
N GLU A 108 -17.92 1.32 14.15
CA GLU A 108 -18.17 1.96 12.84
C GLU A 108 -16.89 2.34 12.09
N LEU A 109 -15.73 2.11 12.71
CA LEU A 109 -14.41 2.31 12.11
C LEU A 109 -13.79 0.95 11.75
N HIS A 110 -12.72 0.98 10.95
CA HIS A 110 -11.89 -0.18 10.69
C HIS A 110 -10.43 0.20 10.47
N VAL A 111 -9.52 -0.75 10.68
CA VAL A 111 -8.07 -0.57 10.48
C VAL A 111 -7.59 -1.35 9.26
N THR A 112 -7.00 -0.64 8.29
CA THR A 112 -6.49 -1.25 7.05
C THR A 112 -5.23 -2.09 7.26
N ASP A 113 -4.83 -2.81 6.21
CA ASP A 113 -3.54 -3.52 6.18
C ASP A 113 -2.32 -2.58 6.32
N GLN A 114 -2.49 -1.31 5.95
CA GLN A 114 -1.49 -0.24 6.09
C GLN A 114 -1.62 0.54 7.41
N TRP A 115 -2.39 0.02 8.38
CA TRP A 115 -2.63 0.63 9.69
C TRP A 115 -3.26 2.03 9.65
N VAL A 116 -4.08 2.30 8.62
CA VAL A 116 -4.87 3.52 8.55
C VAL A 116 -6.25 3.24 9.12
N VAL A 117 -6.73 4.12 9.99
CA VAL A 117 -8.08 4.05 10.56
C VAL A 117 -9.05 4.79 9.64
N LEU A 118 -10.09 4.07 9.21
CA LEU A 118 -11.06 4.50 8.22
C LEU A 118 -12.48 4.29 8.73
N ILE A 119 -13.43 5.06 8.20
CA ILE A 119 -14.85 4.89 8.49
C ILE A 119 -15.38 3.72 7.65
N LYS A 120 -16.14 2.80 8.24
CA LYS A 120 -16.78 1.74 7.47
C LYS A 120 -17.82 2.33 6.52
N PRO A 121 -17.94 1.80 5.29
CA PRO A 121 -18.98 2.25 4.36
C PRO A 121 -20.38 2.01 4.92
N ALA A 122 -21.08 3.10 5.25
CA ALA A 122 -22.45 3.09 5.73
C ALA A 122 -23.14 4.42 5.41
N ARG A 123 -24.48 4.40 5.32
CA ARG A 123 -25.27 5.62 5.13
C ARG A 123 -25.41 6.35 6.45
N MET A 124 -25.10 7.65 6.44
CA MET A 124 -25.04 8.45 7.65
C MET A 124 -25.27 9.95 7.37
N SER A 125 -25.60 10.72 8.41
CA SER A 125 -25.70 12.18 8.29
C SER A 125 -24.32 12.83 8.18
N ALA A 126 -24.28 14.08 7.72
CA ALA A 126 -23.02 14.84 7.62
C ALA A 126 -22.37 15.01 8.99
N GLN A 127 -23.20 15.25 10.01
CA GLN A 127 -22.77 15.40 11.38
C GLN A 127 -22.15 14.10 11.90
N HIS A 128 -22.81 12.96 11.71
CA HIS A 128 -22.28 11.65 12.15
C HIS A 128 -20.96 11.30 11.44
N ALA A 129 -20.85 11.59 10.15
CA ALA A 129 -19.60 11.39 9.41
C ALA A 129 -18.45 12.26 9.96
N ALA A 130 -18.72 13.52 10.32
CA ALA A 130 -17.72 14.40 10.93
C ALA A 130 -17.31 13.93 12.34
N GLU A 131 -18.27 13.43 13.13
CA GLU A 131 -18.00 12.84 14.45
C GLU A 131 -17.11 11.59 14.33
N LEU A 132 -17.42 10.69 13.39
CA LEU A 132 -16.61 9.51 13.10
C LEU A 132 -15.24 9.85 12.53
N GLN A 133 -15.10 10.91 11.73
CA GLN A 133 -13.80 11.38 11.23
C GLN A 133 -12.90 11.83 12.39
N HIS A 134 -13.44 12.63 13.31
CA HIS A 134 -12.70 13.05 14.50
C HIS A 134 -12.33 11.85 15.39
N GLN A 135 -13.23 10.88 15.54
CA GLN A 135 -12.90 9.63 16.24
C GLN A 135 -11.78 8.86 15.53
N ALA A 136 -11.84 8.72 14.20
CA ALA A 136 -10.81 8.04 13.42
C ALA A 136 -9.44 8.70 13.57
N GLU A 137 -9.36 10.03 13.67
CA GLU A 137 -8.12 10.75 13.93
C GLU A 137 -7.52 10.44 15.32
N GLN A 138 -8.37 10.33 16.34
CA GLN A 138 -7.94 9.94 17.69
C GLN A 138 -7.42 8.51 17.73
N GLU A 139 -8.19 7.57 17.15
CA GLU A 139 -7.81 6.16 17.07
C GLU A 139 -6.55 5.97 16.21
N GLN A 140 -6.37 6.75 15.15
CA GLN A 140 -5.15 6.73 14.33
C GLN A 140 -3.91 7.08 15.16
N ALA A 141 -4.00 8.05 16.07
CA ALA A 141 -2.88 8.43 16.92
C ALA A 141 -2.46 7.28 17.84
N GLU A 142 -3.43 6.55 18.40
CA GLU A 142 -3.14 5.38 19.24
C GLU A 142 -2.59 4.19 18.43
N ILE A 143 -3.18 3.90 17.26
CA ILE A 143 -2.64 2.89 16.33
C ILE A 143 -1.20 3.22 15.92
N ASN A 144 -0.92 4.48 15.59
CA ASN A 144 0.43 4.92 15.25
C ASN A 144 1.39 4.70 16.42
N ARG A 145 1.01 5.06 17.65
CA ARG A 145 1.82 4.81 18.84
C ARG A 145 2.13 3.33 19.03
N LEU A 146 1.12 2.46 18.90
CA LEU A 146 1.26 1.00 19.05
C LEU A 146 2.08 0.37 17.91
N LEU A 147 1.95 0.87 16.68
CA LEU A 147 2.76 0.45 15.54
C LEU A 147 4.25 0.77 15.76
N LEU A 148 4.54 1.95 16.30
CA LEU A 148 5.91 2.33 16.66
C LEU A 148 6.47 1.46 17.80
N ASP A 149 5.66 1.09 18.80
CA ASP A 149 6.06 0.16 19.85
C ASP A 149 6.49 -1.21 19.28
N VAL A 150 5.79 -1.71 18.24
CA VAL A 150 6.15 -2.95 17.53
C VAL A 150 7.50 -2.77 16.81
N GLY A 151 7.65 -1.69 16.04
CA GLY A 151 8.90 -1.37 15.36
C GLY A 151 10.09 -1.27 16.32
N ASP A 152 9.89 -0.66 17.50
CA ASP A 152 10.94 -0.52 18.51
C ASP A 152 11.25 -1.84 19.23
N ALA A 153 10.27 -2.72 19.40
CA ALA A 153 10.50 -4.05 19.97
C ALA A 153 11.33 -4.92 19.00
N ASP A 154 11.01 -4.90 17.71
CA ASP A 154 11.77 -5.55 16.64
C ASP A 154 13.22 -5.01 16.58
N ASP A 155 13.36 -3.68 16.50
CA ASP A 155 14.67 -3.03 16.38
C ASP A 155 15.59 -3.29 17.58
N ARG A 156 15.04 -3.24 18.80
CA ARG A 156 15.81 -3.55 20.02
C ARG A 156 16.24 -5.01 20.05
N THR A 157 15.35 -5.93 19.64
CA THR A 157 15.69 -7.36 19.57
C THR A 157 16.81 -7.60 18.57
N ALA A 158 16.70 -7.03 17.37
CA ALA A 158 17.74 -7.11 16.35
C ALA A 158 19.08 -6.52 16.83
N ALA A 159 19.05 -5.34 17.46
CA ALA A 159 20.24 -4.70 18.00
C ALA A 159 20.92 -5.55 19.10
N ASN A 160 20.14 -6.16 19.99
CA ASN A 160 20.67 -7.05 21.03
C ASN A 160 21.33 -8.30 20.45
N VAL A 161 20.72 -8.90 19.43
CA VAL A 161 21.30 -10.07 18.73
C VAL A 161 22.62 -9.67 18.05
N GLN A 162 22.65 -8.54 17.35
CA GLN A 162 23.85 -8.04 16.69
C GLN A 162 24.97 -7.73 17.69
N ALA A 163 24.65 -7.05 18.80
CA ALA A 163 25.62 -6.72 19.85
C ALA A 163 26.20 -7.99 20.52
N ALA A 164 25.38 -9.04 20.71
CA ALA A 164 25.86 -10.32 21.20
C ALA A 164 26.78 -11.01 20.18
N ALA A 165 26.39 -11.00 18.90
CA ALA A 165 27.14 -11.64 17.81
C ALA A 165 28.49 -10.94 17.51
N GLN A 166 28.63 -9.64 17.79
CA GLN A 166 29.91 -8.92 17.63
C GLN A 166 31.05 -9.57 18.43
N LYS A 167 30.75 -10.14 19.61
CA LYS A 167 31.74 -10.87 20.42
C LYS A 167 32.23 -12.15 19.75
N LEU A 168 31.48 -12.67 18.78
CA LEU A 168 31.82 -13.83 17.95
C LEU A 168 32.44 -13.43 16.61
N GLY A 169 32.76 -12.15 16.41
CA GLY A 169 33.35 -11.64 15.17
C GLY A 169 32.34 -11.27 14.08
N PHE A 170 31.04 -11.22 14.38
CA PHE A 170 30.03 -10.74 13.43
C PHE A 170 30.09 -9.21 13.28
N THR A 171 30.18 -8.74 12.04
CA THR A 171 30.10 -7.32 11.69
C THR A 171 29.12 -7.12 10.54
N LEU A 172 28.12 -6.28 10.74
CA LEU A 172 27.28 -5.79 9.63
C LEU A 172 28.08 -4.81 8.77
N PRO A 173 27.91 -4.83 7.43
CA PRO A 173 28.43 -3.77 6.58
C PRO A 173 27.89 -2.42 7.06
N GLY A 174 28.80 -1.47 7.28
CA GLY A 174 28.44 -0.09 7.56
C GLY A 174 27.77 0.57 6.35
N PRO A 175 27.03 1.69 6.56
CA PRO A 175 26.39 2.43 5.46
C PRO A 175 27.40 2.88 4.38
N ASN A 176 28.65 3.12 4.78
CA ASN A 176 29.73 3.60 3.91
C ASN A 176 30.62 2.48 3.36
N ASP A 177 30.32 1.21 3.66
CA ASP A 177 31.13 0.11 3.15
C ASP A 177 30.84 -0.13 1.68
N MET A 178 31.87 -0.39 0.88
CA MET A 178 31.70 -0.83 -0.52
C MET A 178 30.84 -2.10 -0.66
N ALA A 179 30.61 -2.84 0.42
CA ALA A 179 29.64 -3.93 0.42
C ALA A 179 28.20 -3.42 0.34
N SER A 180 27.86 -2.28 0.97
CA SER A 180 26.48 -1.76 1.08
C SER A 180 25.86 -1.33 -0.26
N ILE A 181 26.69 -1.07 -1.28
CA ILE A 181 26.25 -0.75 -2.65
C ILE A 181 25.84 -1.99 -3.47
N PHE A 182 26.14 -3.20 -3.01
CA PHE A 182 25.71 -4.41 -3.70
C PHE A 182 24.28 -4.80 -3.28
N PRO A 183 23.37 -5.08 -4.24
CA PRO A 183 21.99 -5.48 -3.93
C PRO A 183 21.86 -6.73 -3.06
N GLN A 184 22.91 -7.57 -3.03
CA GLN A 184 22.98 -8.82 -2.28
C GLN A 184 23.48 -8.64 -0.85
N SER A 185 23.87 -7.42 -0.46
CA SER A 185 24.37 -7.20 0.90
C SER A 185 23.24 -7.27 1.93
N PRO A 186 23.49 -7.89 3.10
CA PRO A 186 22.52 -7.91 4.18
C PRO A 186 22.18 -6.48 4.58
N SER A 187 20.96 -6.05 4.26
CA SER A 187 20.42 -4.76 4.63
C SER A 187 19.19 -4.95 5.50
N ARG A 188 18.90 -3.95 6.32
CA ARG A 188 17.69 -3.94 7.14
C ARG A 188 16.48 -3.89 6.21
N PRO A 189 15.45 -4.73 6.43
CA PRO A 189 14.20 -4.62 5.68
C PRO A 189 13.60 -3.22 5.79
N ALA A 190 13.09 -2.70 4.67
CA ALA A 190 12.34 -1.46 4.65
C ALA A 190 10.97 -1.63 5.36
N ASP A 191 10.35 -0.52 5.73
CA ASP A 191 8.99 -0.53 6.26
C ASP A 191 7.99 -0.93 5.16
N GLU A 192 7.04 -1.80 5.49
CA GLU A 192 5.96 -2.26 4.59
C GLU A 192 4.77 -1.28 4.57
N VAL A 193 4.72 -0.34 5.52
CA VAL A 193 3.61 0.59 5.75
C VAL A 193 4.12 2.02 5.95
N PRO A 194 3.27 3.04 5.75
CA PRO A 194 3.65 4.42 6.00
C PRO A 194 4.20 4.63 7.42
N ASN A 195 5.40 5.19 7.54
CA ASN A 195 6.06 5.35 8.83
C ASN A 195 5.58 6.62 9.57
N PRO A 196 4.86 6.49 10.70
CA PRO A 196 4.32 7.65 11.44
C PRO A 196 5.37 8.59 12.05
N ARG A 197 6.65 8.18 12.09
CA ARG A 197 7.76 9.04 12.54
C ARG A 197 8.16 10.08 11.51
N THR A 198 7.73 9.89 10.26
CA THR A 198 8.14 10.73 9.14
C THR A 198 6.96 11.56 8.66
N MET A 199 7.22 12.79 8.25
CA MET A 199 6.21 13.64 7.62
C MET A 199 5.61 12.95 6.38
N GLN A 200 6.45 12.28 5.60
CA GLN A 200 6.02 11.54 4.42
C GLN A 200 5.03 10.41 4.75
N GLY A 201 5.29 9.64 5.81
CA GLY A 201 4.37 8.59 6.25
C GLY A 201 3.04 9.15 6.74
N LEU A 202 3.05 10.27 7.47
CA LEU A 202 1.81 10.95 7.89
C LEU A 202 1.01 11.47 6.68
N ILE A 203 1.67 12.02 5.66
CA ILE A 203 1.02 12.44 4.41
C ILE A 203 0.39 11.24 3.70
N GLN A 204 1.10 10.12 3.58
CA GLN A 204 0.58 8.89 2.97
C GLN A 204 -0.65 8.36 3.71
N GLN A 205 -0.64 8.32 5.04
CA GLN A 205 -1.82 7.93 5.84
C GLN A 205 -3.01 8.89 5.60
N GLY A 206 -2.74 10.18 5.52
CA GLY A 206 -3.74 11.20 5.18
C GLY A 206 -4.36 10.97 3.81
N ASN A 207 -3.54 10.69 2.79
CA ASN A 207 -4.00 10.41 1.43
C ASN A 207 -4.89 9.16 1.38
N ILE A 208 -4.45 8.05 1.98
CA ILE A 208 -5.24 6.80 2.04
C ILE A 208 -6.63 7.07 2.64
N ARG A 209 -6.68 7.86 3.72
CA ARG A 209 -7.95 8.23 4.36
C ARG A 209 -8.81 9.11 3.48
N GLY A 210 -8.24 10.16 2.89
CA GLY A 210 -9.00 11.07 2.03
C GLY A 210 -9.53 10.40 0.78
N GLU A 211 -8.74 9.51 0.16
CA GLU A 211 -9.16 8.70 -0.99
C GLU A 211 -10.31 7.76 -0.62
N ASP A 212 -10.22 7.09 0.52
CA ASP A 212 -11.30 6.21 0.99
C ASP A 212 -12.60 6.98 1.27
N MET A 213 -12.51 8.13 1.94
CA MET A 213 -13.65 8.99 2.24
C MET A 213 -14.27 9.62 0.98
N ALA A 214 -13.45 10.00 0.01
CA ALA A 214 -13.90 10.54 -1.28
C ALA A 214 -14.58 9.49 -2.16
N MET A 215 -14.34 8.20 -1.90
CA MET A 215 -15.00 7.09 -2.60
C MET A 215 -16.14 6.44 -1.79
N THR A 216 -16.36 6.84 -0.54
CA THR A 216 -17.38 6.24 0.32
C THR A 216 -18.64 7.11 0.38
N VAL A 217 -19.77 6.53 -0.01
CA VAL A 217 -21.04 7.26 -0.13
C VAL A 217 -21.69 7.40 1.24
N ARG A 218 -21.81 8.63 1.71
CA ARG A 218 -22.50 8.99 2.95
C ARG A 218 -24.01 9.05 2.75
N GLU A 219 -24.45 9.72 1.68
CA GLU A 219 -25.86 10.03 1.42
C GLU A 219 -26.12 10.03 -0.08
N SER A 220 -27.33 9.65 -0.51
CA SER A 220 -27.74 9.76 -1.91
C SER A 220 -29.13 10.38 -1.99
N SER A 221 -29.36 11.14 -3.06
CA SER A 221 -30.67 11.70 -3.38
C SER A 221 -30.96 11.52 -4.86
N GLU A 222 -32.22 11.32 -5.20
CA GLU A 222 -32.69 11.14 -6.57
C GLU A 222 -33.80 12.15 -6.85
N LYS A 223 -33.78 12.76 -8.02
CA LYS A 223 -34.85 13.64 -8.50
C LYS A 223 -35.07 13.47 -10.00
N THR A 224 -36.30 13.72 -10.45
CA THR A 224 -36.61 13.85 -11.88
C THR A 224 -36.87 15.31 -12.18
N THR A 225 -36.17 15.87 -13.18
CA THR A 225 -36.37 17.27 -13.60
C THR A 225 -37.66 17.41 -14.42
N GLU A 226 -38.13 18.65 -14.61
CA GLU A 226 -39.29 18.94 -15.46
C GLU A 226 -39.11 18.44 -16.89
N ASP A 227 -37.87 18.43 -17.38
CA ASP A 227 -37.47 17.93 -18.70
C ASP A 227 -37.37 16.39 -18.77
N GLY A 228 -37.76 15.68 -17.71
CA GLY A 228 -37.75 14.20 -17.65
C GLY A 228 -36.36 13.59 -17.41
N GLN A 229 -35.35 14.38 -17.02
CA GLN A 229 -34.02 13.87 -16.71
C GLN A 229 -34.01 13.28 -15.30
N HIS A 230 -33.41 12.10 -15.13
CA HIS A 230 -33.19 11.50 -13.81
C HIS A 230 -31.81 11.89 -13.29
N VAL A 231 -31.77 12.56 -12.14
CA VAL A 231 -30.55 13.04 -11.50
C VAL A 231 -30.36 12.32 -10.17
N THR A 232 -29.25 11.60 -10.04
CA THR A 232 -28.79 10.97 -8.80
C THR A 232 -27.61 11.76 -8.27
N THR A 233 -27.71 12.29 -7.06
CA THR A 233 -26.58 12.94 -6.37
C THR A 233 -26.07 12.03 -5.27
N LEU A 234 -24.79 11.67 -5.33
CA LEU A 234 -24.09 10.99 -4.25
C LEU A 234 -23.27 12.02 -3.48
N MET A 235 -23.48 12.09 -2.17
CA MET A 235 -22.62 12.85 -1.25
C MET A 235 -21.66 11.87 -0.58
N MET A 236 -20.37 12.16 -0.65
CA MET A 236 -19.31 11.31 -0.11
C MET A 236 -19.00 11.68 1.34
N GLN A 237 -18.21 10.85 2.04
CA GLN A 237 -17.86 11.09 3.45
C GLN A 237 -16.95 12.30 3.64
N ASP A 238 -16.11 12.63 2.66
CA ASP A 238 -15.26 13.83 2.68
C ASP A 238 -16.03 15.14 2.35
N GLY A 239 -17.33 15.03 2.05
CA GLY A 239 -18.20 16.14 1.64
C GLY A 239 -18.19 16.45 0.14
N SER A 240 -17.37 15.76 -0.65
CA SER A 240 -17.43 15.82 -2.12
C SER A 240 -18.73 15.20 -2.64
N LYS A 241 -19.03 15.41 -3.93
CA LYS A 241 -20.25 14.89 -4.53
C LYS A 241 -20.10 14.50 -5.99
N HIS A 242 -20.83 13.45 -6.38
CA HIS A 242 -21.09 13.09 -7.76
C HIS A 242 -22.52 13.48 -8.14
N VAL A 243 -22.68 14.15 -9.27
CA VAL A 243 -23.98 14.50 -9.86
C VAL A 243 -24.14 13.71 -11.15
N ILE A 244 -24.90 12.62 -11.06
CA ILE A 244 -25.12 11.71 -12.17
C ILE A 244 -26.44 12.08 -12.83
N THR A 245 -26.41 12.44 -14.11
CA THR A 245 -27.58 12.84 -14.88
C THR A 245 -27.82 11.86 -16.02
N ASN A 246 -29.05 11.34 -16.11
CA ASN A 246 -29.52 10.49 -17.20
C ASN A 246 -30.64 11.23 -17.94
N TRP A 247 -30.43 11.51 -19.22
CA TRP A 247 -31.36 12.25 -20.07
C TRP A 247 -32.47 11.38 -20.70
N GLY A 248 -32.48 10.08 -20.40
CA GLY A 248 -33.52 9.15 -20.86
C GLY A 248 -33.34 8.70 -22.31
N THR A 249 -34.39 8.11 -22.87
CA THR A 249 -34.32 7.44 -24.20
C THR A 249 -34.38 8.39 -25.39
N LEU A 250 -34.90 9.61 -25.21
CA LEU A 250 -35.01 10.62 -26.27
C LEU A 250 -33.66 11.29 -26.57
N THR A 251 -32.82 11.41 -25.55
CA THR A 251 -31.45 11.89 -25.64
C THR A 251 -30.58 10.87 -24.90
N PRO A 252 -30.09 9.81 -25.56
CA PRO A 252 -29.38 8.70 -24.92
C PRO A 252 -27.99 9.17 -24.46
N LYS A 253 -27.99 9.92 -23.35
CA LYS A 253 -26.84 10.56 -22.73
C LYS A 253 -26.90 10.28 -21.23
N VAL A 254 -25.74 9.95 -20.67
CA VAL A 254 -25.50 9.87 -19.24
C VAL A 254 -24.23 10.65 -18.93
N ALA A 255 -24.22 11.39 -17.84
CA ALA A 255 -23.05 12.11 -17.37
C ALA A 255 -22.90 11.96 -15.85
N ASP A 256 -21.67 12.07 -15.39
CA ASP A 256 -21.27 12.14 -13.99
C ASP A 256 -20.32 13.31 -13.83
N ASP A 257 -20.76 14.33 -13.10
CA ASP A 257 -19.92 15.47 -12.71
C ASP A 257 -19.50 15.33 -11.24
N TYR A 258 -18.19 15.25 -11.01
CA TYR A 258 -17.58 15.16 -9.70
C TYR A 258 -17.10 16.54 -9.21
N TYR A 259 -17.52 16.90 -8.00
CA TYR A 259 -17.16 18.15 -7.33
C TYR A 259 -16.54 17.87 -5.97
N ASP A 260 -15.53 18.66 -5.60
CA ASP A 260 -14.93 18.59 -4.27
C ASP A 260 -15.89 19.11 -3.18
N LYS A 261 -15.46 19.01 -1.92
CA LYS A 261 -16.23 19.47 -0.76
C LYS A 261 -16.56 20.97 -0.76
N ASN A 262 -15.84 21.77 -1.56
CA ASN A 262 -16.07 23.21 -1.72
C ASN A 262 -16.96 23.51 -2.93
N GLY A 263 -17.44 22.49 -3.65
CA GLY A 263 -18.23 22.64 -4.87
C GLY A 263 -17.40 23.00 -6.11
N LYS A 264 -16.08 22.88 -6.07
CA LYS A 264 -15.22 23.07 -7.24
C LYS A 264 -15.25 21.80 -8.10
N PHE A 265 -15.40 21.98 -9.41
CA PHE A 265 -15.34 20.89 -10.37
C PHE A 265 -13.98 20.17 -10.31
N VAL A 266 -14.01 18.83 -10.28
CA VAL A 266 -12.82 17.98 -10.25
C VAL A 266 -12.70 17.19 -11.56
N SER A 267 -13.79 16.55 -11.99
CA SER A 267 -13.86 15.84 -13.26
C SER A 267 -15.29 15.66 -13.71
N GLY A 268 -15.48 15.36 -14.99
CA GLY A 268 -16.78 15.09 -15.59
C GLY A 268 -16.63 14.04 -16.67
N THR A 269 -17.44 13.00 -16.64
CA THR A 269 -17.52 12.02 -17.74
C THR A 269 -18.92 12.04 -18.31
N SER A 270 -19.03 12.06 -19.63
CA SER A 270 -20.31 11.91 -20.31
C SER A 270 -20.20 10.88 -21.44
N SER A 271 -21.22 10.04 -21.55
CA SER A 271 -21.38 9.11 -22.66
C SER A 271 -22.69 9.39 -23.38
N TRP A 272 -22.66 9.42 -24.70
CA TRP A 272 -23.86 9.63 -25.52
C TRP A 272 -23.78 8.90 -26.86
N THR A 273 -24.95 8.69 -27.48
CA THR A 273 -25.05 8.20 -28.87
C THR A 273 -25.56 9.32 -29.78
N GLY A 274 -24.83 9.61 -30.85
CA GLY A 274 -25.23 10.55 -31.89
C GLY A 274 -26.52 10.10 -32.58
N LEU A 275 -27.52 10.97 -32.59
CA LEU A 275 -28.85 10.64 -33.12
C LEU A 275 -28.85 10.42 -34.64
N ASP A 276 -27.94 11.09 -35.35
CA ASP A 276 -27.81 11.13 -36.80
C ASP A 276 -26.93 10.00 -37.36
N ASN A 277 -25.87 9.63 -36.64
CA ASN A 277 -24.83 8.73 -37.14
C ASN A 277 -24.68 7.44 -36.32
N GLN A 278 -25.44 7.28 -35.23
CA GLN A 278 -25.33 6.16 -34.28
C GLN A 278 -23.91 5.98 -33.70
N THR A 279 -23.05 6.99 -33.81
CA THR A 279 -21.71 7.00 -33.23
C THR A 279 -21.82 7.16 -31.72
N LYS A 280 -21.09 6.33 -30.99
CA LYS A 280 -21.03 6.39 -29.53
C LYS A 280 -19.81 7.20 -29.12
N TYR A 281 -19.99 8.02 -28.10
CA TYR A 281 -18.95 8.88 -27.55
C TYR A 281 -18.88 8.67 -26.05
N THR A 282 -17.65 8.66 -25.52
CA THR A 282 -17.36 8.83 -24.09
C THR A 282 -16.32 9.91 -23.96
N GLN A 283 -16.64 11.00 -23.29
CA GLN A 283 -15.74 12.11 -23.04
C GLN A 283 -15.51 12.25 -21.55
N THR A 284 -14.25 12.35 -21.14
CA THR A 284 -13.85 12.67 -19.76
C THR A 284 -13.05 13.96 -19.76
N GLN A 285 -13.44 14.89 -18.89
CA GLN A 285 -12.77 16.15 -18.64
C GLN A 285 -12.26 16.17 -17.19
N TRP A 286 -11.05 16.67 -16.98
CA TRP A 286 -10.49 16.93 -15.66
C TRP A 286 -10.38 18.44 -15.39
N ALA A 287 -10.29 18.80 -14.11
CA ALA A 287 -10.22 20.18 -13.65
C ALA A 287 -9.02 20.98 -14.18
N ASP A 288 -7.95 20.29 -14.58
CA ASP A 288 -6.78 20.93 -15.18
C ASP A 288 -7.01 21.38 -16.63
N GLY A 289 -8.13 20.99 -17.25
CA GLY A 289 -8.50 21.30 -18.63
C GLY A 289 -8.18 20.17 -19.62
N THR A 290 -7.60 19.05 -19.15
CA THR A 290 -7.37 17.87 -19.99
C THR A 290 -8.70 17.21 -20.35
N ILE A 291 -8.86 16.84 -21.63
CA ILE A 291 -10.06 16.18 -22.16
C ILE A 291 -9.62 14.92 -22.91
N LEU A 292 -10.16 13.77 -22.52
CA LEU A 292 -10.06 12.52 -23.28
C LEU A 292 -11.41 12.24 -23.94
N THR A 293 -11.42 12.09 -25.26
CA THR A 293 -12.61 11.71 -26.02
C THR A 293 -12.39 10.36 -26.68
N ILE A 294 -13.27 9.41 -26.43
CA ILE A 294 -13.28 8.07 -27.00
C ILE A 294 -14.50 7.98 -27.93
N THR A 295 -14.30 7.52 -29.16
CA THR A 295 -15.33 7.46 -30.21
C THR A 295 -15.43 6.05 -30.79
N ASP A 296 -16.66 5.53 -30.93
CA ASP A 296 -16.96 4.28 -31.60
C ASP A 296 -18.02 4.50 -32.69
N ALA A 297 -17.58 4.61 -33.94
CA ALA A 297 -18.44 4.77 -35.09
C ALA A 297 -18.88 3.40 -35.65
N PRO A 298 -20.14 3.27 -36.14
CA PRO A 298 -20.60 2.02 -36.75
C PRO A 298 -19.70 1.58 -37.91
N GLY A 299 -19.23 0.33 -37.86
CA GLY A 299 -18.39 -0.26 -38.90
C GLY A 299 -16.92 0.20 -38.91
N SER A 300 -16.50 1.07 -38.00
CA SER A 300 -15.09 1.46 -37.81
C SER A 300 -14.50 0.86 -36.54
N LYS A 301 -13.16 0.91 -36.43
CA LYS A 301 -12.48 0.63 -35.17
C LYS A 301 -12.63 1.86 -34.24
N PRO A 302 -12.69 1.69 -32.92
CA PRO A 302 -12.77 2.81 -31.99
C PRO A 302 -11.49 3.66 -32.06
N THR A 303 -11.65 4.96 -31.83
CA THR A 303 -10.54 5.93 -31.76
C THR A 303 -10.64 6.73 -30.47
N ALA A 304 -9.53 7.32 -30.05
CA ALA A 304 -9.51 8.20 -28.90
C ALA A 304 -8.57 9.37 -29.15
N SER A 305 -8.82 10.48 -28.49
CA SER A 305 -7.96 11.65 -28.55
C SER A 305 -7.85 12.29 -27.17
N VAL A 306 -6.66 12.79 -26.86
CA VAL A 306 -6.39 13.57 -25.65
C VAL A 306 -6.09 14.99 -26.09
N THR A 307 -6.78 15.96 -25.50
CA THR A 307 -6.52 17.38 -25.64
C THR A 307 -6.08 17.91 -24.28
N MET A 308 -4.87 18.44 -24.22
CA MET A 308 -4.30 19.10 -23.05
C MET A 308 -4.86 20.51 -22.90
N ALA A 309 -4.79 21.05 -21.68
CA ALA A 309 -5.20 22.43 -21.41
C ALA A 309 -4.39 23.49 -22.18
N ASP A 310 -3.15 23.17 -22.55
CA ASP A 310 -2.27 24.02 -23.37
C ASP A 310 -2.58 23.94 -24.88
N GLY A 311 -3.58 23.15 -25.28
CA GLY A 311 -4.01 22.95 -26.66
C GLY A 311 -3.26 21.86 -27.42
N ARG A 312 -2.25 21.20 -26.81
CA ARG A 312 -1.63 20.01 -27.42
C ARG A 312 -2.67 18.90 -27.55
N GLN A 313 -2.65 18.22 -28.69
CA GLN A 313 -3.57 17.12 -28.98
C GLN A 313 -2.78 15.90 -29.44
N ALA A 314 -3.13 14.73 -28.90
CA ALA A 314 -2.66 13.44 -29.37
C ALA A 314 -3.86 12.61 -29.81
N GLU A 315 -3.73 11.96 -30.96
CA GLU A 315 -4.65 10.91 -31.38
C GLU A 315 -4.10 9.56 -30.95
N ILE A 316 -4.98 8.72 -30.41
CA ILE A 316 -4.69 7.36 -30.00
C ILE A 316 -5.15 6.44 -31.14
N PRO A 317 -4.22 5.76 -31.84
CA PRO A 317 -4.53 4.90 -32.97
C PRO A 317 -5.47 3.76 -32.58
N ALA A 318 -6.32 3.33 -33.50
CA ALA A 318 -7.36 2.32 -33.25
C ALA A 318 -6.84 0.90 -32.93
N ASP A 319 -5.56 0.65 -33.14
CA ASP A 319 -4.82 -0.56 -32.75
C ASP A 319 -4.12 -0.42 -31.39
N SER A 320 -4.29 0.70 -30.71
CA SER A 320 -3.75 0.94 -29.36
C SER A 320 -4.27 -0.10 -28.37
N PRO A 321 -3.41 -0.58 -27.45
CA PRO A 321 -3.81 -1.45 -26.34
C PRO A 321 -4.95 -0.86 -25.49
N LEU A 322 -5.15 0.47 -25.51
CA LEU A 322 -6.26 1.16 -24.83
C LEU A 322 -7.62 0.53 -25.09
N PHE A 323 -7.92 0.15 -26.34
CA PHE A 323 -9.24 -0.36 -26.72
C PHE A 323 -9.44 -1.84 -26.35
N GLY A 324 -8.34 -2.57 -26.13
CA GLY A 324 -8.37 -3.94 -25.62
C GLY A 324 -8.16 -4.04 -24.11
N HIS A 325 -7.80 -2.92 -23.45
CA HIS A 325 -7.49 -2.92 -22.03
C HIS A 325 -8.79 -3.05 -21.22
N PRO A 326 -8.84 -3.93 -20.20
CA PRO A 326 -9.94 -3.93 -19.26
C PRO A 326 -9.98 -2.58 -18.54
N VAL A 327 -11.15 -1.95 -18.51
CA VAL A 327 -11.37 -0.75 -17.69
C VAL A 327 -11.70 -1.25 -16.29
N LEU A 328 -11.20 -0.54 -15.29
CA LEU A 328 -11.50 -0.90 -13.91
C LEU A 328 -12.98 -0.62 -13.65
N SER A 329 -13.78 -1.68 -13.53
CA SER A 329 -15.17 -1.60 -13.04
C SER A 329 -15.21 -1.26 -11.55
N THR A 330 -14.13 -1.55 -10.84
CA THR A 330 -13.91 -1.20 -9.44
C THR A 330 -12.51 -0.65 -9.21
N ILE A 331 -12.40 0.44 -8.45
CA ILE A 331 -11.13 1.01 -7.98
C ILE A 331 -11.21 1.17 -6.47
N GLY A 332 -10.24 0.63 -5.73
CA GLY A 332 -10.26 0.67 -4.25
C GLY A 332 -11.53 0.07 -3.63
N GLY A 333 -12.16 -0.90 -4.30
CA GLY A 333 -13.45 -1.47 -3.90
C GLY A 333 -14.68 -0.59 -4.20
N GLY A 334 -14.51 0.62 -4.75
CA GLY A 334 -15.60 1.48 -5.21
C GLY A 334 -15.94 1.25 -6.68
N LEU A 335 -17.24 1.34 -7.02
CA LEU A 335 -17.71 1.21 -8.40
C LEU A 335 -17.31 2.43 -9.23
N THR A 336 -16.83 2.23 -10.45
CA THR A 336 -16.57 3.35 -11.39
C THR A 336 -17.80 3.77 -12.17
N GLY A 337 -18.88 2.97 -12.13
CA GLY A 337 -20.09 3.24 -12.90
C GLY A 337 -19.95 3.00 -14.41
N LEU A 338 -18.81 2.50 -14.88
CA LEU A 338 -18.61 2.08 -16.28
C LEU A 338 -19.16 0.67 -16.50
N GLU A 339 -19.83 0.44 -17.63
CA GLU A 339 -20.16 -0.93 -18.03
C GLU A 339 -18.89 -1.73 -18.33
N THR A 340 -18.94 -3.04 -18.08
CA THR A 340 -17.90 -3.99 -18.52
C THR A 340 -17.95 -4.12 -20.06
N HIS A 341 -17.20 -3.29 -20.77
CA HIS A 341 -17.22 -3.25 -22.25
C HIS A 341 -16.75 -4.55 -22.91
N ALA A 342 -16.05 -5.42 -22.17
CA ALA A 342 -15.69 -6.77 -22.60
C ALA A 342 -16.92 -7.65 -22.88
N GLU A 343 -18.02 -7.49 -22.14
CA GLU A 343 -19.26 -8.27 -22.31
C GLU A 343 -20.09 -7.84 -23.53
N ARG A 344 -19.78 -6.66 -24.12
CA ARG A 344 -20.43 -6.11 -25.33
C ARG A 344 -19.56 -6.17 -26.59
N GLY A 345 -18.57 -7.07 -26.63
CA GLY A 345 -17.69 -7.23 -27.78
C GLY A 345 -16.55 -6.20 -27.86
N GLY A 346 -16.20 -5.56 -26.74
CA GLY A 346 -14.90 -4.90 -26.55
C GLY A 346 -14.69 -3.59 -27.30
N ARG A 347 -15.69 -2.70 -27.40
CA ARG A 347 -15.57 -1.47 -28.20
C ARG A 347 -15.11 -0.25 -27.40
N ILE A 348 -15.95 0.34 -26.53
CA ILE A 348 -15.55 1.48 -25.68
C ILE A 348 -16.21 1.42 -24.29
N PRO A 349 -15.55 1.89 -23.22
CA PRO A 349 -16.18 2.06 -21.92
C PRO A 349 -17.24 3.16 -21.99
N MET A 350 -18.43 2.90 -21.43
CA MET A 350 -19.54 3.85 -21.44
C MET A 350 -20.23 3.91 -20.08
N LEU A 351 -20.71 5.11 -19.77
CA LEU A 351 -21.81 5.32 -18.83
C LEU A 351 -23.13 5.02 -19.55
N THR A 352 -23.92 4.14 -18.98
CA THR A 352 -25.26 3.79 -19.46
C THR A 352 -26.30 3.92 -18.35
N PRO A 353 -27.59 4.10 -18.71
CA PRO A 353 -28.68 4.08 -17.74
C PRO A 353 -28.62 2.86 -16.81
N GLU A 354 -28.27 1.70 -17.34
CA GLU A 354 -28.12 0.45 -16.58
C GLU A 354 -26.96 0.52 -15.60
N SER A 355 -25.80 1.02 -16.02
CA SER A 355 -24.60 1.10 -15.17
C SER A 355 -24.76 2.05 -13.98
N VAL A 356 -25.59 3.09 -14.11
CA VAL A 356 -25.81 4.09 -13.05
C VAL A 356 -27.06 3.82 -12.22
N LYS A 357 -27.89 2.85 -12.61
CA LYS A 357 -29.18 2.55 -11.97
C LYS A 357 -29.06 2.22 -10.47
N ASP A 358 -28.03 1.48 -10.10
CA ASP A 358 -27.82 1.04 -8.72
C ASP A 358 -26.70 1.81 -8.00
N VAL A 359 -26.09 2.80 -8.65
CA VAL A 359 -25.07 3.67 -8.04
C VAL A 359 -25.63 4.42 -6.83
N GLY A 360 -26.90 4.81 -6.88
CA GLY A 360 -27.63 5.39 -5.74
C GLY A 360 -27.63 4.53 -4.48
N LYS A 361 -27.44 3.21 -4.61
CA LYS A 361 -27.42 2.22 -3.52
C LYS A 361 -26.02 1.76 -3.14
N ALA A 362 -25.01 2.12 -3.94
CA ALA A 362 -23.64 1.71 -3.69
C ALA A 362 -23.14 2.32 -2.37
N ALA A 363 -22.40 1.52 -1.59
CA ALA A 363 -21.71 2.03 -0.41
C ALA A 363 -20.42 2.77 -0.79
N ARG A 364 -19.84 2.42 -1.95
CA ARG A 364 -18.63 3.04 -2.50
C ARG A 364 -18.78 3.33 -3.99
N TYR A 365 -18.36 4.52 -4.40
CA TYR A 365 -18.40 4.98 -5.78
C TYR A 365 -17.15 5.83 -6.05
N ALA A 366 -16.35 5.41 -7.02
CA ALA A 366 -15.12 6.10 -7.44
C ALA A 366 -15.35 6.98 -8.68
N GLY A 367 -16.42 6.70 -9.44
CA GLY A 367 -16.74 7.42 -10.65
C GLY A 367 -15.92 7.00 -11.89
N PRO A 368 -16.43 7.35 -13.07
CA PRO A 368 -15.94 6.85 -14.36
C PRO A 368 -14.62 7.50 -14.78
N ALA A 369 -14.41 8.76 -14.41
CA ALA A 369 -13.19 9.51 -14.74
C ALA A 369 -11.94 8.85 -14.15
N LEU A 370 -12.04 8.23 -12.97
CA LEU A 370 -10.95 7.46 -12.37
C LEU A 370 -10.71 6.13 -13.09
N GLY A 371 -11.78 5.40 -13.43
CA GLY A 371 -11.69 4.18 -14.24
C GLY A 371 -10.98 4.40 -15.57
N ILE A 372 -11.36 5.47 -16.27
CA ILE A 372 -10.80 5.87 -17.56
C ILE A 372 -9.36 6.39 -17.39
N GLY A 373 -9.09 7.20 -16.36
CA GLY A 373 -7.75 7.71 -16.07
C GLY A 373 -6.75 6.59 -15.76
N ALA A 374 -7.16 5.59 -14.97
CA ALA A 374 -6.34 4.40 -14.68
C ALA A 374 -6.02 3.61 -15.95
N MET A 375 -7.03 3.33 -16.78
CA MET A 375 -6.83 2.64 -18.06
C MET A 375 -5.84 3.40 -18.96
N ALA A 376 -5.99 4.73 -19.06
CA ALA A 376 -5.11 5.57 -19.88
C ALA A 376 -3.66 5.58 -19.36
N TYR A 377 -3.48 5.67 -18.05
CA TYR A 377 -2.16 5.63 -17.40
C TYR A 377 -1.49 4.27 -17.54
N ASP A 378 -2.22 3.17 -17.33
CA ASP A 378 -1.72 1.80 -17.47
C ASP A 378 -1.13 1.59 -18.87
N VAL A 379 -1.90 1.91 -19.90
CA VAL A 379 -1.50 1.72 -21.30
C VAL A 379 -0.27 2.53 -21.67
N ALA A 380 -0.14 3.74 -21.12
CA ALA A 380 0.91 4.66 -21.50
C ALA A 380 2.21 4.47 -20.69
N THR A 381 2.15 3.80 -19.54
CA THR A 381 3.31 3.49 -18.68
C THR A 381 3.77 2.02 -18.74
N ALA A 382 3.00 1.13 -19.35
CA ALA A 382 3.27 -0.31 -19.36
C ALA A 382 4.51 -0.72 -20.18
N ALA A 383 5.36 -1.58 -19.58
CA ALA A 383 6.16 -2.57 -20.31
C ALA A 383 5.41 -3.92 -20.44
N THR A 384 4.49 -4.23 -19.51
CA THR A 384 3.54 -5.35 -19.53
C THR A 384 2.21 -4.97 -18.85
N ALA A 385 1.08 -5.59 -19.23
CA ALA A 385 -0.27 -5.21 -18.75
C ALA A 385 -0.53 -5.47 -17.25
N HIS A 386 0.16 -6.43 -16.63
CA HIS A 386 -0.02 -6.77 -15.20
C HIS A 386 0.73 -5.80 -14.28
N GLU A 387 1.98 -5.47 -14.60
CA GLU A 387 2.76 -4.47 -13.87
C GLU A 387 2.15 -3.08 -14.01
N ALA A 388 1.57 -2.78 -15.18
CA ALA A 388 0.83 -1.54 -15.41
C ALA A 388 -0.38 -1.41 -14.50
N CYS A 389 -1.24 -2.43 -14.41
CA CYS A 389 -2.41 -2.41 -13.52
C CYS A 389 -2.04 -2.18 -12.04
N VAL A 390 -0.97 -2.83 -11.57
CA VAL A 390 -0.46 -2.60 -10.20
C VAL A 390 0.15 -1.20 -10.07
N ALA A 391 0.91 -0.73 -11.06
CA ALA A 391 1.60 0.56 -11.05
C ALA A 391 0.67 1.76 -11.32
N GLY A 392 -0.45 1.59 -12.03
CA GLY A 392 -1.40 2.65 -12.30
C GLY A 392 -2.37 2.85 -11.15
N VAL A 393 -2.82 1.77 -10.49
CA VAL A 393 -3.52 1.91 -9.20
C VAL A 393 -2.54 2.43 -8.13
N SER A 394 -1.34 1.86 -8.00
CA SER A 394 -0.38 2.35 -6.99
C SER A 394 0.18 3.75 -7.33
N GLY A 395 0.21 4.12 -8.61
CA GLY A 395 0.65 5.41 -9.12
C GLY A 395 -0.42 6.48 -8.96
N LEU A 396 -1.69 6.16 -9.25
CA LEU A 396 -2.87 7.02 -9.06
C LEU A 396 -3.27 7.21 -7.60
N PHE A 397 -2.90 6.26 -6.73
CA PHE A 397 -3.24 6.31 -5.31
C PHE A 397 -1.99 6.43 -4.41
N GLY A 398 -0.80 6.62 -4.99
CA GLY A 398 0.45 6.85 -4.24
C GLY A 398 0.84 5.77 -3.22
N THR A 399 0.22 4.58 -3.28
CA THR A 399 0.31 3.54 -2.25
C THR A 399 1.43 2.52 -2.49
N GLY A 400 2.29 2.74 -3.50
CA GLY A 400 3.34 1.79 -3.90
C GLY A 400 4.53 1.67 -2.94
N GLY A 401 4.35 0.98 -1.81
CA GLY A 401 5.41 0.55 -0.90
C GLY A 401 6.11 -0.72 -1.37
N SER A 402 6.88 -0.68 -2.46
CA SER A 402 8.08 -1.53 -2.67
C SER A 402 8.78 -1.29 -4.02
N VAL A 403 10.07 -1.01 -3.95
CA VAL A 403 11.17 -1.19 -4.95
C VAL A 403 11.16 -0.41 -6.28
N LEU A 404 10.07 0.16 -6.81
CA LEU A 404 10.15 0.99 -8.04
C LEU A 404 9.44 2.35 -8.02
N GLY A 405 8.82 2.74 -6.90
CA GLY A 405 8.00 3.96 -6.78
C GLY A 405 8.68 5.22 -6.23
N GLY A 406 10.02 5.29 -6.20
CA GLY A 406 10.76 6.39 -5.56
C GLY A 406 10.74 7.75 -6.29
N ALA A 407 10.18 7.83 -7.50
CA ALA A 407 10.32 9.02 -8.34
C ALA A 407 9.08 9.95 -8.36
N ALA A 408 7.90 9.50 -7.95
CA ALA A 408 6.66 10.29 -8.17
C ALA A 408 6.34 11.33 -7.10
N LEU A 409 7.03 11.32 -5.95
CA LEU A 409 6.90 12.33 -4.88
C LEU A 409 8.22 13.10 -4.62
N ALA A 410 9.27 12.84 -5.41
CA ALA A 410 10.57 13.48 -5.27
C ALA A 410 10.63 14.89 -5.90
N GLU A 411 9.68 15.25 -6.77
CA GLU A 411 9.60 16.58 -7.35
C GLU A 411 8.49 17.39 -6.70
N GLY A 412 8.89 18.33 -5.85
CA GLY A 412 8.01 19.24 -5.14
C GLY A 412 7.11 20.04 -6.07
N GLY A 413 5.82 19.72 -6.06
CA GLY A 413 4.73 20.58 -6.51
C GLY A 413 3.99 21.20 -5.32
N PRO A 414 3.27 22.33 -5.49
CA PRO A 414 2.75 23.19 -4.42
C PRO A 414 1.55 22.63 -3.62
N ILE A 415 1.48 21.31 -3.40
CA ILE A 415 0.46 20.65 -2.56
C ILE A 415 0.90 20.63 -1.07
N MET A 416 2.06 21.19 -0.74
CA MET A 416 2.64 21.19 0.62
C MET A 416 2.06 22.23 1.60
N ALA A 417 0.88 22.80 1.33
CA ALA A 417 0.27 23.79 2.20
C ALA A 417 -1.18 23.40 2.57
N GLY A 418 -1.35 22.61 3.64
CA GLY A 418 -2.67 22.41 4.26
C GLY A 418 -2.84 21.08 4.99
N LEU A 419 -2.13 20.89 6.10
CA LEU A 419 -2.20 19.72 6.99
C LEU A 419 -3.53 19.59 7.80
N GLY A 420 -4.68 19.88 7.20
CA GLY A 420 -5.95 19.75 7.95
C GLY A 420 -7.24 19.71 7.15
N ASP A 421 -7.25 20.07 5.86
CA ASP A 421 -8.54 20.34 5.21
C ASP A 421 -8.62 20.13 3.70
N VAL A 422 -7.63 19.49 3.05
CA VAL A 422 -7.51 19.55 1.56
C VAL A 422 -7.64 18.20 0.85
N VAL A 423 -7.86 17.09 1.55
CA VAL A 423 -7.52 15.77 0.95
C VAL A 423 -8.51 15.29 -0.12
N GLY A 424 -9.80 15.58 -0.03
CA GLY A 424 -10.81 15.03 -0.94
C GLY A 424 -10.70 15.44 -2.42
N GLY A 425 -10.66 16.75 -2.69
CA GLY A 425 -10.65 17.31 -4.04
C GLY A 425 -9.27 17.31 -4.72
N ALA A 426 -8.19 17.44 -3.92
CA ALA A 426 -6.83 17.42 -4.44
C ALA A 426 -6.39 16.01 -4.88
N ALA A 427 -6.97 14.95 -4.28
CA ALA A 427 -6.63 13.57 -4.58
C ALA A 427 -6.90 13.16 -6.03
N PHE A 428 -7.86 13.78 -6.71
CA PHE A 428 -8.25 13.38 -8.08
C PHE A 428 -8.02 14.45 -9.15
N GLY A 429 -7.83 15.72 -8.77
CA GLY A 429 -7.55 16.80 -9.72
C GLY A 429 -6.23 16.62 -10.48
N TRP A 430 -5.28 15.87 -9.93
CA TRP A 430 -3.99 15.63 -10.57
C TRP A 430 -4.05 14.59 -11.70
N VAL A 431 -5.07 13.72 -11.72
CA VAL A 431 -5.20 12.59 -12.66
C VAL A 431 -5.12 13.07 -14.11
N GLY A 432 -5.80 14.17 -14.43
CA GLY A 432 -5.76 14.79 -15.77
C GLY A 432 -4.34 15.12 -16.21
N THR A 433 -3.54 15.71 -15.32
CA THR A 433 -2.19 16.17 -15.64
C THR A 433 -1.26 14.99 -15.92
N LYS A 434 -1.45 13.87 -15.22
CA LYS A 434 -0.63 12.67 -15.42
C LYS A 434 -1.05 11.88 -16.64
N VAL A 435 -2.34 11.68 -16.87
CA VAL A 435 -2.84 11.10 -18.14
C VAL A 435 -2.31 11.92 -19.32
N GLY A 436 -2.42 13.25 -19.22
CA GLY A 436 -1.96 14.18 -20.22
C GLY A 436 -0.46 14.12 -20.51
N ASN A 437 0.37 14.15 -19.46
CA ASN A 437 1.84 14.13 -19.62
C ASN A 437 2.37 12.80 -20.15
N VAL A 438 1.69 11.67 -19.87
CA VAL A 438 2.15 10.36 -20.36
C VAL A 438 1.70 10.11 -21.81
N ILE A 439 0.49 10.56 -22.20
CA ILE A 439 -0.01 10.40 -23.58
C ILE A 439 0.56 11.46 -24.53
N CYS A 440 0.80 12.68 -24.03
CA CYS A 440 1.42 13.78 -24.74
C CYS A 440 2.78 14.13 -24.09
N PRO A 441 3.82 13.27 -24.22
CA PRO A 441 5.15 13.59 -23.70
C PRO A 441 5.69 14.84 -24.41
N GLY A 442 6.34 15.71 -23.64
CA GLY A 442 6.99 16.94 -24.13
C GLY A 442 8.24 16.66 -24.93
#